data_AF-A0A8T4HGD2-F1
#
_entry.id   AF-A0A8T4HGD2-F1
#
_cell.length_a   1.000
_cell.length_b   1.000
_cell.length_c   1.000
_cell.angle_alpha   90.00
_cell.angle_beta   90.00
_cell.angle_gamma   90.00
#
_symmetry.space_group_name_H-M   'P 1'
#
loop_
_entity.id
_entity.type
_entity.pdbx_description
1 polymer ?
#
loop_
_entity_poly.entity_id
_entity_poly.type
_entity_poly.pdbx_seq_one_letter_code
_entity_poly.pdbx_strand_id
1 'polypeptide(L)'
;MKNLAFKMENPISQRIKIIIARECDGIVLQFANKLNNISHQIITRLFKKDVRNGNYPTPSTEIILAIANKFTLYNPTWLLTGDGEMLREMETSTIAETKAPPIKTIDWEDKYLKIVEKHENLNDRYIALLEKLVKNI
;
A
#
# COMPACT_ATOMS: atom_id res chain seq x y z
N MET A 1 -5.26 18.17 38.14
CA MET A 1 -5.67 17.22 37.07
C MET A 1 -6.89 17.79 36.36
N LYS A 2 -6.72 18.40 35.18
CA LYS A 2 -7.84 18.95 34.40
C LYS A 2 -8.31 17.89 33.42
N ASN A 3 -9.44 17.24 33.73
CA ASN A 3 -10.22 16.49 32.76
C ASN A 3 -10.83 17.50 31.79
N LEU A 4 -10.08 17.81 30.73
CA LEU A 4 -10.55 18.58 29.60
C LEU A 4 -11.42 17.64 28.77
N ALA A 5 -12.72 17.90 28.69
CA ALA A 5 -13.65 17.14 27.88
C ALA A 5 -13.15 17.08 26.43
N PHE A 6 -12.49 15.97 26.06
CA PHE A 6 -12.20 15.61 24.68
C PHE A 6 -13.54 15.49 23.97
N LYS A 7 -13.94 16.51 23.21
CA LYS A 7 -15.01 16.35 22.22
C LYS A 7 -14.41 15.49 21.10
N MET A 8 -14.44 14.17 21.33
CA MET A 8 -13.61 13.16 20.67
C MET A 8 -13.84 13.17 19.17
N GLU A 9 -12.74 13.08 18.42
CA GLU A 9 -12.78 12.73 16.99
C GLU A 9 -13.63 11.48 16.79
N ASN A 10 -14.30 11.35 15.64
CA ASN A 10 -15.06 10.15 15.31
C ASN A 10 -14.18 8.89 15.56
N PRO A 11 -14.65 7.88 16.33
CA PRO A 11 -13.84 6.70 16.68
C PRO A 11 -13.24 5.97 15.47
N ILE A 12 -13.97 5.92 14.35
CA ILE A 12 -13.49 5.34 13.10
C ILE A 12 -12.33 6.18 12.56
N SER A 13 -12.45 7.50 12.53
CA SER A 13 -11.37 8.40 12.12
C SER A 13 -10.12 8.21 12.99
N GLN A 14 -10.27 8.00 14.30
CA GLN A 14 -9.12 7.73 15.18
C GLN A 14 -8.39 6.44 14.78
N ARG A 15 -9.13 5.36 14.47
CA ARG A 15 -8.54 4.11 13.98
C ARG A 15 -7.90 4.26 12.60
N ILE A 16 -8.48 5.07 11.71
CA ILE A 16 -7.86 5.43 10.44
C ILE A 16 -6.51 6.15 10.68
N LYS A 17 -6.41 7.04 11.68
CA LYS A 17 -5.11 7.66 12.03
C LYS A 17 -4.05 6.64 12.45
N ILE A 18 -4.44 5.60 13.18
CA ILE A 18 -3.51 4.52 13.57
C ILE A 18 -2.97 3.83 12.33
N ILE A 19 -3.84 3.52 11.36
CA ILE A 19 -3.42 2.91 10.08
C ILE A 19 -2.49 3.87 9.32
N ILE A 20 -2.82 5.17 9.23
CA ILE A 20 -1.97 6.17 8.58
C ILE A 20 -0.59 6.24 9.26
N ALA A 21 -0.53 6.20 10.58
CA ALA A 21 0.71 6.23 11.35
C ALA A 21 1.59 5.01 11.06
N ARG A 22 0.99 3.80 10.97
CA ARG A 22 1.73 2.54 10.76
C ARG A 22 2.13 2.30 9.31
N GLU A 23 1.29 2.67 8.35
CA GLU A 23 1.45 2.29 6.94
C GLU A 23 2.05 3.40 6.06
N CYS A 24 2.05 4.64 6.57
CA CYS A 24 2.35 5.86 5.82
C CYS A 24 3.09 6.91 6.68
N ASP A 25 3.73 6.51 7.79
CA ASP A 25 4.50 7.39 8.68
C ASP A 25 3.73 8.63 9.18
N GLY A 26 2.40 8.52 9.29
CA GLY A 26 1.54 9.65 9.67
C GLY A 26 1.21 10.63 8.54
N ILE A 27 1.72 10.39 7.33
CA ILE A 27 1.58 11.29 6.19
C ILE A 27 0.27 10.99 5.45
N VAL A 28 -0.73 11.86 5.67
CA VAL A 28 -2.07 11.74 5.09
C VAL A 28 -2.07 11.70 3.55
N LEU A 29 -1.15 12.44 2.91
CA LEU A 29 -1.02 12.45 1.46
C LEU A 29 -0.60 11.08 0.91
N GLN A 30 0.37 10.42 1.55
CA GLN A 30 0.80 9.08 1.14
C GLN A 30 -0.33 8.07 1.31
N PHE A 31 -1.07 8.17 2.41
CA PHE A 31 -2.23 7.33 2.65
C PHE A 31 -3.30 7.52 1.57
N ALA A 32 -3.66 8.77 1.24
CA ALA A 32 -4.63 9.06 0.20
C ALA A 32 -4.17 8.53 -1.17
N ASN A 33 -2.88 8.65 -1.50
CA ASN A 33 -2.33 8.11 -2.75
C ASN A 33 -2.36 6.58 -2.82
N LYS A 34 -2.30 5.88 -1.67
CA LYS A 34 -2.43 4.42 -1.60
C LYS A 34 -3.88 3.96 -1.79
N LEU A 35 -4.86 4.81 -1.49
CA LEU A 35 -6.28 4.54 -1.69
C LEU A 35 -6.68 4.93 -3.12
N ASN A 36 -7.25 4.00 -3.88
CA ASN A 36 -7.71 4.32 -5.23
C ASN A 36 -8.87 5.32 -5.18
N ASN A 37 -8.81 6.37 -6.00
CA ASN A 37 -9.88 7.35 -6.22
C ASN A 37 -10.34 8.17 -5.00
N ILE A 38 -9.58 8.23 -3.90
CA ILE A 38 -9.92 9.08 -2.75
C ILE A 38 -8.96 10.26 -2.65
N SER A 39 -9.50 11.48 -2.68
CA SER A 39 -8.67 12.68 -2.60
C SER A 39 -8.09 12.90 -1.19
N HIS A 40 -6.89 13.48 -1.13
CA HIS A 40 -6.25 13.90 0.11
C HIS A 40 -7.12 14.84 0.96
N GLN A 41 -7.89 15.71 0.30
CA GLN A 41 -8.78 16.66 0.98
C GLN A 41 -9.91 15.95 1.74
N ILE A 42 -10.47 14.88 1.16
CA ILE A 42 -11.52 14.07 1.80
C ILE A 42 -10.97 13.42 3.08
N ILE A 43 -9.79 12.78 3.00
CA ILE A 43 -9.18 12.16 4.18
C ILE A 43 -8.84 13.20 5.25
N THR A 44 -8.26 14.34 4.86
CA THR A 44 -7.91 15.42 5.79
C THR A 44 -9.13 15.95 6.55
N ARG A 45 -10.30 16.02 5.89
CA ARG A 45 -11.55 16.49 6.52
C ARG A 45 -12.01 15.58 7.65
N LEU A 46 -11.71 14.28 7.63
CA LEU A 46 -12.09 13.34 8.70
C LEU A 46 -11.49 13.72 10.07
N PHE A 47 -10.43 14.52 10.08
CA PHE A 47 -9.67 14.92 11.26
C PHE A 47 -9.85 16.39 11.63
N LYS A 48 -10.77 17.09 10.97
CA LYS A 48 -11.09 18.50 11.25
C LYS A 48 -12.56 18.63 11.59
N LYS A 49 -12.89 19.52 12.52
CA LYS A 49 -14.29 19.85 12.82
C LYS A 49 -14.91 20.56 11.62
N ASP A 50 -16.13 20.17 11.29
CA ASP A 50 -16.96 20.92 10.36
C ASP A 50 -17.35 22.25 10.99
N VAL A 51 -17.12 23.34 10.26
CA VAL A 51 -17.34 24.71 10.74
C VAL A 51 -18.81 25.02 11.01
N ARG A 52 -19.74 24.29 10.39
CA ARG A 52 -21.18 24.56 10.46
C ARG A 52 -21.81 24.02 11.74
N ASN A 53 -21.37 22.85 12.19
CA ASN A 53 -21.96 22.14 13.34
C ASN A 53 -20.97 21.81 14.46
N GLY A 54 -19.66 22.05 14.24
CA GLY A 54 -18.60 21.77 15.20
C GLY A 54 -18.35 20.28 15.47
N ASN A 55 -18.85 19.39 14.61
CA ASN A 55 -18.70 17.94 14.70
C ASN A 55 -17.63 17.44 13.71
N TYR A 56 -17.06 16.27 14.00
CA TYR A 56 -16.15 15.62 13.06
C TYR A 56 -16.96 14.88 11.99
N PRO A 57 -16.56 14.98 10.71
CA PRO A 57 -17.17 14.18 9.65
C PRO A 57 -17.03 12.68 9.94
N THR A 58 -18.09 11.93 9.63
CA THR A 58 -18.07 10.47 9.63
C THR A 58 -17.50 9.98 8.30
N PRO A 59 -16.51 9.06 8.31
CA PRO A 59 -16.03 8.43 7.09
C PRO A 59 -17.17 7.75 6.32
N SER A 60 -17.23 7.95 5.01
CA SER A 60 -18.21 7.27 4.16
C SER A 60 -17.88 5.78 4.02
N THR A 61 -18.89 4.98 3.68
CA THR A 61 -18.72 3.54 3.39
C THR A 61 -17.68 3.30 2.30
N GLU A 62 -17.61 4.17 1.29
CA GLU A 62 -16.61 4.09 0.22
C GLU A 62 -15.18 4.21 0.77
N ILE A 63 -14.92 5.15 1.68
CA ILE A 63 -13.62 5.30 2.32
C ILE A 63 -13.27 4.06 3.15
N ILE A 64 -14.23 3.55 3.92
CA ILE A 64 -14.03 2.37 4.76
C ILE A 64 -13.71 1.14 3.89
N LEU A 65 -14.45 0.95 2.80
CA LEU A 65 -14.24 -0.17 1.87
C LEU A 65 -12.89 -0.05 1.16
N ALA A 66 -12.50 1.15 0.72
CA ALA A 66 -11.20 1.37 0.10
C ALA A 66 -10.05 1.02 1.07
N ILE A 67 -10.18 1.39 2.35
CA ILE A 67 -9.20 1.05 3.39
C ILE A 67 -9.16 -0.46 3.62
N ALA A 68 -10.32 -1.10 3.81
CA ALA A 68 -10.39 -2.54 4.06
C ALA A 68 -9.83 -3.38 2.90
N ASN A 69 -10.03 -2.93 1.66
CA ASN A 69 -9.49 -3.58 0.47
C ASN A 69 -7.99 -3.34 0.30
N LYS A 70 -7.49 -2.13 0.64
CA LYS A 70 -6.08 -1.79 0.48
C LYS A 70 -5.20 -2.39 1.57
N PHE A 71 -5.67 -2.39 2.81
CA PHE A 71 -4.91 -2.79 3.99
C PHE A 71 -5.51 -4.07 4.59
N THR A 72 -5.38 -5.17 3.84
CA THR A 72 -6.02 -6.47 4.14
C THR A 72 -5.57 -7.09 5.47
N LEU A 73 -4.43 -6.67 6.01
CA LEU A 73 -3.92 -7.09 7.33
C LEU A 73 -4.78 -6.61 8.49
N TYR A 74 -5.56 -5.54 8.31
CA TYR A 74 -6.38 -4.97 9.38
C TYR A 74 -7.75 -5.65 9.41
N ASN A 75 -8.25 -5.87 10.62
CA ASN A 75 -9.56 -6.43 10.86
C ASN A 75 -10.64 -5.36 10.57
N PRO A 76 -11.56 -5.59 9.60
CA PRO A 76 -12.62 -4.63 9.28
C PRO A 76 -13.58 -4.40 10.46
N THR A 77 -13.83 -5.43 11.28
CA THR A 77 -14.67 -5.32 12.48
C THR A 77 -14.03 -4.35 13.47
N TRP A 78 -12.74 -4.51 13.74
CA TRP A 78 -12.00 -3.56 14.59
C TRP A 78 -12.03 -2.14 14.01
N LEU A 79 -11.87 -1.97 12.70
CA LEU A 79 -11.92 -0.65 12.08
C LEU A 79 -13.29 0.03 12.27
N LEU A 80 -14.38 -0.73 12.17
CA LEU A 80 -15.75 -0.23 12.25
C LEU A 80 -16.22 0.00 13.68
N THR A 81 -16.05 -1.00 14.55
CA THR A 81 -16.63 -1.00 15.90
C THR A 81 -15.56 -0.72 16.97
N GLY A 82 -14.33 -1.16 16.73
CA GLY A 82 -13.25 -1.18 17.72
C GLY A 82 -13.15 -2.51 18.45
N ASP A 83 -14.01 -3.48 18.12
CA ASP A 83 -14.03 -4.79 18.76
C ASP A 83 -13.04 -5.76 18.11
N GLY A 84 -12.46 -6.62 18.95
CA GLY A 84 -11.48 -7.61 18.55
C GLY A 84 -10.10 -7.03 18.27
N GLU A 85 -9.23 -7.87 17.72
CA GLU A 85 -7.85 -7.49 17.41
C GLU A 85 -7.76 -6.58 16.19
N MET A 86 -6.83 -5.62 16.25
CA MET A 86 -6.60 -4.66 15.18
C MET A 86 -6.10 -5.33 13.90
N LEU A 87 -5.13 -6.22 14.05
CA LEU A 87 -4.64 -7.04 12.96
C LEU A 87 -5.48 -8.31 12.91
N ARG A 88 -5.72 -8.81 11.70
CA ARG A 88 -6.21 -10.17 11.56
C ARG A 88 -5.12 -11.10 12.08
N GLU A 89 -5.52 -12.07 12.89
CA GLU A 89 -4.69 -13.25 13.08
C GLU A 89 -4.48 -13.81 11.67
N MET A 90 -3.25 -13.73 11.17
CA MET A 90 -2.89 -14.64 10.10
C MET A 90 -3.06 -16.00 10.74
N GLU A 91 -4.01 -16.78 10.24
CA GLU A 91 -3.89 -18.21 10.39
C GLU A 91 -2.52 -18.51 9.80
N THR A 92 -1.51 -18.63 10.68
CA THR A 92 -0.39 -19.50 10.41
C THR A 92 -1.09 -20.83 10.27
N SER A 93 -1.53 -21.15 9.05
CA SER A 93 -1.74 -22.52 8.67
C SER A 93 -0.44 -23.14 9.10
N THR A 94 -0.49 -23.87 10.22
CA THR A 94 0.52 -24.80 10.64
C THR A 94 0.91 -25.46 9.32
N ILE A 95 2.15 -25.25 8.91
CA ILE A 95 2.72 -25.96 7.78
C ILE A 95 2.74 -27.41 8.29
N ALA A 96 1.59 -28.08 8.23
CA ALA A 96 1.54 -29.50 8.14
C ALA A 96 2.42 -29.78 6.93
N GLU A 97 3.49 -30.52 7.16
CA GLU A 97 4.37 -31.08 6.14
C GLU A 97 3.56 -32.03 5.24
N THR A 98 2.62 -31.50 4.47
CA THR A 98 2.07 -32.16 3.32
C THR A 98 3.02 -31.82 2.19
N LYS A 99 3.92 -32.77 1.93
CA LYS A 99 4.79 -32.89 0.75
C LYS A 99 4.32 -31.98 -0.39
N ALA A 100 4.90 -30.78 -0.47
CA ALA A 100 4.65 -29.90 -1.59
C ALA A 100 5.05 -30.66 -2.87
N PRO A 101 4.22 -30.67 -3.93
CA PRO A 101 4.73 -31.07 -5.24
C PRO A 101 5.94 -30.19 -5.56
N PRO A 102 7.03 -30.77 -6.11
CA PRO A 102 8.27 -30.03 -6.32
C PRO A 102 7.95 -28.77 -7.10
N ILE A 103 8.33 -27.63 -6.52
CA ILE A 103 8.35 -26.35 -7.20
C ILE A 103 9.12 -26.59 -8.50
N LYS A 104 8.43 -26.56 -9.65
CA LYS A 104 9.13 -26.38 -10.92
C LYS A 104 9.76 -25.00 -10.82
N THR A 105 11.05 -24.96 -10.48
CA THR A 105 11.88 -23.78 -10.60
C THR A 105 11.71 -23.29 -12.03
N ILE A 106 10.92 -22.24 -12.21
CA ILE A 106 10.99 -21.48 -13.44
C ILE A 106 12.41 -20.94 -13.43
N ASP A 107 13.21 -21.45 -14.36
CA ASP A 107 14.61 -21.07 -14.57
C ASP A 107 14.65 -19.61 -15.07
N TRP A 108 14.46 -18.70 -14.13
CA TRP A 108 14.52 -17.27 -14.38
C TRP A 108 15.95 -16.86 -14.72
N GLU A 109 16.95 -17.57 -14.21
CA GLU A 109 18.38 -17.29 -14.47
C GLU A 109 18.70 -17.41 -15.96
N ASP A 110 18.28 -18.47 -16.64
CA ASP A 110 18.46 -18.63 -18.10
C ASP A 110 17.75 -17.53 -18.91
N LYS A 111 16.56 -17.12 -18.45
CA LYS A 111 15.77 -16.09 -19.14
C LYS A 111 16.41 -14.72 -18.99
N TYR A 112 16.91 -14.38 -17.80
CA TYR A 112 17.64 -13.15 -17.55
C TYR A 112 18.96 -13.13 -18.33
N LEU A 113 19.70 -14.25 -18.37
CA LEU A 113 20.97 -14.35 -19.08
C LEU A 113 20.81 -14.14 -20.60
N LYS A 114 19.80 -14.77 -21.21
CA LYS A 114 19.47 -14.57 -22.65
C LYS A 114 19.08 -13.12 -22.98
N ILE A 115 18.44 -12.42 -22.04
CA ILE A 115 18.10 -11.00 -22.22
C ILE A 115 19.38 -10.15 -22.17
N VAL A 116 20.27 -10.39 -21.21
CA VAL A 116 21.53 -9.64 -21.05
C VAL A 116 22.46 -9.88 -22.25
N GLU A 117 22.67 -11.13 -22.66
CA GLU A 117 23.50 -11.47 -23.84
C GLU A 117 22.99 -10.81 -25.12
N LYS A 118 21.66 -10.76 -25.32
CA LYS A 118 21.05 -10.09 -26.47
C LYS A 118 21.31 -8.59 -26.45
N HIS A 119 21.29 -7.96 -25.27
CA HIS A 119 21.53 -6.52 -25.13
C HIS A 119 23.00 -6.15 -25.34
N GLU A 120 23.96 -6.97 -24.89
CA GLU A 120 25.39 -6.74 -25.17
C GLU A 120 25.71 -6.86 -26.66
N ASN A 121 25.17 -7.89 -27.33
CA ASN A 121 25.39 -8.09 -28.77
C ASN A 121 24.86 -6.93 -29.64
N LEU A 122 23.74 -6.33 -29.22
CA LEU A 122 23.20 -5.12 -29.86
C LEU A 122 24.15 -3.94 -29.74
N ASN A 123 24.82 -3.81 -28.61
CA ASN A 123 25.76 -2.71 -28.34
C ASN A 123 27.03 -2.86 -29.18
N ASP A 124 27.59 -4.07 -29.27
CA ASP A 124 28.77 -4.35 -30.10
C ASP A 124 28.49 -4.13 -31.59
N ARG A 125 27.30 -4.52 -32.06
CA ARG A 125 26.88 -4.28 -33.44
C ARG A 125 26.72 -2.79 -33.75
N TYR A 126 26.24 -2.00 -32.80
CA TYR A 126 26.13 -0.55 -32.92
C TYR A 126 27.53 0.10 -33.00
N ILE A 127 28.46 -0.30 -32.12
CA ILE A 127 29.85 0.18 -32.13
C ILE A 127 30.52 -0.14 -33.47
N ALA A 128 30.40 -1.39 -33.95
CA ALA A 128 30.98 -1.80 -35.23
C ALA A 128 30.39 -1.04 -36.44
N LEU A 129 29.11 -0.64 -36.37
CA LEU A 129 28.48 0.18 -37.40
C LEU A 129 29.02 1.62 -37.38
N LEU A 130 29.17 2.20 -36.18
CA LEU A 130 29.76 3.53 -36.01
C LEU A 130 31.21 3.57 -36.52
N GLU A 131 32.02 2.57 -36.20
CA GLU A 131 33.41 2.49 -36.69
C GLU A 131 33.50 2.41 -38.22
N LYS A 132 32.58 1.69 -38.88
CA LYS A 132 32.51 1.62 -40.35
C LYS A 132 32.08 2.94 -40.98
N LEU A 133 31.23 3.72 -40.32
CA LEU A 133 30.83 5.03 -40.80
C LEU A 133 31.96 6.05 -40.63
N VAL A 134 32.69 6.01 -39.52
CA VAL A 134 33.86 6.87 -39.28
C VAL A 134 35.01 6.58 -40.26
N LYS A 135 35.19 5.33 -40.69
CA LYS A 135 36.24 4.95 -41.67
C LYS A 135 35.91 5.28 -43.14
N ASN A 136 34.67 5.67 -43.44
CA ASN A 136 34.21 6.00 -44.80
C ASN A 136 33.93 7.50 -45.00
N ILE A 137 34.43 8.34 -44.09
CA ILE A 137 34.50 9.81 -44.21
C ILE A 137 35.99 10.16 -44.36
#